data_AF-A0A1G1HTI8-F1
#
_entry.id   AF-A0A1G1HTI8-F1
#
_cell.length_a   1.000
_cell.length_b   1.000
_cell.length_c   1.000
_cell.angle_alpha   90.00
_cell.angle_beta   90.00
_cell.angle_gamma   90.00
#
_symmetry.space_group_name_H-M   'P 1'
#
loop_
_entity.id
_entity.type
_entity.pdbx_description
1 polymer ?
#
loop_
_entity_poly.entity_id
_entity_poly.type
_entity_poly.pdbx_seq_one_letter_code
_entity_poly.pdbx_strand_id
1 'polypeptide(L)'
;MVSASAVRDLRERTGAGMMDCKKALAETGGDFEKAVDLLRQKGLAALAKKAGRIAAEGLTAVRVAPDGKAGAVVEVNCETDFVAKNDDFKAFVGALAEVVLFERPATCDDLLVGPALRGGQTVDETVKELVAKIGEKIEVRRFTRFEGEAVSSYVHGGGRIGVLVEGKGSAGASALEALRDVAMHVAAVRPRYVRREEVPAETLEREREIYRAQGKESGKPEAIVEKMVAGRLEKFYSEVCLLDQVFVKDPDGKQTVGAFLKKTAPGLSVVRFARFEVGEGIEKRSEDFAAEVMSQVKPV
;
A
#
# COMPACT_ATOMS: atom_id res chain seq x y z
N MET A 1 -10.18 45.85 12.65
CA MET A 1 -10.50 45.27 11.33
C MET A 1 -9.23 44.64 10.80
N VAL A 2 -9.24 43.34 10.48
CA VAL A 2 -8.04 42.64 9.96
C VAL A 2 -7.92 42.92 8.46
N SER A 3 -6.75 43.38 7.99
CA SER A 3 -6.52 43.69 6.58
C SER A 3 -6.37 42.42 5.73
N ALA A 4 -6.81 42.47 4.46
CA ALA A 4 -6.68 41.34 3.55
C ALA A 4 -5.21 40.94 3.30
N SER A 5 -4.30 41.92 3.29
CA SER A 5 -2.84 41.65 3.19
C SER A 5 -2.35 40.85 4.38
N ALA A 6 -2.67 41.26 5.62
CA ALA A 6 -2.21 40.54 6.81
C ALA A 6 -2.71 39.08 6.84
N VAL A 7 -3.94 38.83 6.38
CA VAL A 7 -4.47 37.46 6.25
C VAL A 7 -3.71 36.66 5.19
N ARG A 8 -3.40 37.25 4.03
CA ARG A 8 -2.63 36.61 2.97
C ARG A 8 -1.22 36.28 3.43
N ASP A 9 -0.54 37.25 4.05
CA ASP A 9 0.86 37.10 4.48
C ASP A 9 0.97 36.05 5.61
N LEU A 10 -0.02 35.99 6.53
CA LEU A 10 -0.10 34.93 7.53
C LEU A 10 -0.35 33.55 6.90
N ARG A 11 -1.20 33.48 5.87
CA ARG A 11 -1.45 32.25 5.12
C ARG A 11 -0.20 31.76 4.37
N GLU A 12 0.54 32.66 3.73
CA GLU A 12 1.78 32.32 3.04
C GLU A 12 2.83 31.78 4.01
N ARG A 13 2.94 32.36 5.21
CA ARG A 13 3.91 31.91 6.23
C ARG A 13 3.52 30.60 6.91
N THR A 14 2.22 30.35 7.12
CA THR A 14 1.74 29.22 7.94
C THR A 14 1.14 28.06 7.15
N GLY A 15 0.76 28.30 5.88
CA GLY A 15 0.02 27.34 5.06
C GLY A 15 -1.45 27.11 5.47
N ALA A 16 -1.94 27.79 6.51
CA ALA A 16 -3.29 27.59 7.04
C ALA A 16 -4.41 28.12 6.13
N GLY A 17 -5.64 27.65 6.35
CA GLY A 17 -6.81 28.11 5.61
C GLY A 17 -7.06 29.61 5.73
N MET A 18 -7.55 30.24 4.67
CA MET A 18 -7.76 31.71 4.60
C MET A 18 -8.63 32.23 5.76
N MET A 19 -9.71 31.51 6.07
CA MET A 19 -10.61 31.90 7.17
C MET A 19 -10.02 31.66 8.55
N ASP A 20 -9.15 30.65 8.70
CA ASP A 20 -8.46 30.38 9.96
C ASP A 20 -7.41 31.47 10.23
N CYS A 21 -6.68 31.90 9.21
CA CYS A 21 -5.76 33.04 9.31
C CYS A 21 -6.50 34.33 9.71
N LYS A 22 -7.66 34.60 9.09
CA LYS A 22 -8.49 35.76 9.42
C LYS A 22 -9.01 35.71 10.85
N LYS A 23 -9.49 34.55 11.30
CA LYS A 23 -9.97 34.34 12.68
C LYS A 23 -8.83 34.46 13.68
N ALA A 24 -7.67 33.87 13.41
CA ALA A 24 -6.51 33.94 14.28
C ALA A 24 -6.03 35.38 14.47
N LEU A 25 -5.94 36.17 13.39
CA LEU A 25 -5.62 37.60 13.48
C LEU A 25 -6.71 38.38 14.21
N ALA A 26 -7.99 38.03 14.06
CA ALA A 26 -9.05 38.70 14.80
C ALA A 26 -8.99 38.41 16.31
N GLU A 27 -8.77 37.15 16.69
CA GLU A 27 -8.69 36.69 18.08
C GLU A 27 -7.44 37.22 18.81
N THR A 28 -6.37 37.49 18.08
CA THR A 28 -5.10 38.00 18.62
C THR A 28 -4.97 39.51 18.51
N GLY A 29 -6.03 40.20 18.09
CA GLY A 29 -6.03 41.66 17.93
C GLY A 29 -5.11 42.17 16.83
N GLY A 30 -4.77 41.32 15.85
CA GLY A 30 -3.85 41.61 14.75
C GLY A 30 -2.38 41.33 15.06
N ASP A 31 -2.07 40.78 16.24
CA ASP A 31 -0.72 40.38 16.63
C ASP A 31 -0.29 39.16 15.82
N PHE A 32 0.68 39.38 14.92
CA PHE A 32 1.05 38.40 13.92
C PHE A 32 1.71 37.16 14.53
N GLU A 33 2.63 37.31 15.47
CA GLU A 33 3.31 36.16 16.10
C GLU A 33 2.34 35.36 16.99
N LYS A 34 1.46 36.05 17.73
CA LYS A 34 0.40 35.35 18.48
C LYS A 34 -0.57 34.63 17.55
N ALA A 35 -0.87 35.19 16.38
CA ALA A 35 -1.72 34.53 15.38
C ALA A 35 -1.05 33.26 14.83
N VAL A 36 0.27 33.29 14.61
CA VAL A 36 1.07 32.10 14.25
C VAL A 36 0.99 31.04 15.34
N ASP A 37 1.23 31.40 16.60
CA ASP A 37 1.18 30.47 17.73
C ASP A 37 -0.22 29.85 17.91
N LEU A 38 -1.26 30.67 17.79
CA LEU A 38 -2.65 30.23 17.88
C LEU A 38 -3.02 29.26 16.74
N LEU A 39 -2.57 29.55 15.52
CA LEU A 39 -2.76 28.65 14.38
C LEU A 39 -2.01 27.33 14.59
N ARG A 40 -0.81 27.36 15.18
CA ARG A 40 -0.06 26.13 15.50
C ARG A 40 -0.81 25.27 16.52
N GLN A 41 -1.33 25.88 17.59
CA GLN A 41 -2.14 25.17 18.59
C GLN A 41 -3.42 24.58 18.00
N LYS A 42 -4.18 25.39 17.23
CA LYS A 42 -5.40 24.92 16.55
C LYS A 42 -5.11 23.85 15.51
N GLY A 43 -3.97 23.94 14.82
CA GLY A 43 -3.47 22.94 13.90
C GLY A 43 -3.30 21.59 14.58
N LEU A 44 -2.59 21.52 15.71
CA LEU A 44 -2.41 20.29 16.48
C LEU A 44 -3.74 19.67 16.92
N ALA A 45 -4.69 20.48 17.39
CA ALA A 45 -6.03 20.00 17.75
C ALA A 45 -6.82 19.48 16.52
N ALA A 46 -6.68 20.14 15.37
CA ALA A 46 -7.31 19.70 14.13
C ALA A 46 -6.67 18.42 13.58
N LEU A 47 -5.36 18.22 13.75
CA LEU A 47 -4.66 16.98 13.42
C LEU A 47 -5.18 15.82 14.27
N ALA A 48 -5.29 16.01 15.59
CA ALA A 48 -5.80 15.01 16.52
C ALA A 48 -7.24 14.58 16.17
N LYS A 49 -8.11 15.51 15.76
CA LYS A 49 -9.47 15.19 15.30
C LYS A 49 -9.49 14.39 14.00
N LYS A 50 -8.53 14.61 13.09
CA LYS A 50 -8.44 13.88 11.83
C LYS A 50 -7.87 12.48 11.99
N ALA A 51 -7.04 12.24 13.00
CA ALA A 51 -6.44 10.92 13.24
C ALA A 51 -7.48 9.78 13.39
N GLY A 52 -8.67 10.09 13.92
CA GLY A 52 -9.77 9.13 14.05
C GLY A 52 -10.57 8.86 12.77
N ARG A 53 -10.25 9.51 11.64
CA ARG A 53 -10.95 9.29 10.37
C ARG A 53 -10.43 8.05 9.64
N ILE A 54 -11.27 7.51 8.76
CA ILE A 54 -10.93 6.37 7.91
C ILE A 54 -10.17 6.88 6.69
N ALA A 55 -8.93 6.43 6.51
CA ALA A 55 -8.11 6.68 5.33
C ALA A 55 -7.97 5.37 4.54
N ALA A 56 -8.93 5.11 3.64
CA ALA A 56 -8.96 3.89 2.82
C ALA A 56 -8.48 4.11 1.37
N GLU A 57 -8.23 5.35 0.99
CA GLU A 57 -7.63 5.74 -0.29
C GLU A 57 -6.12 5.98 -0.10
N GLY A 58 -5.40 6.37 -1.16
CA GLY A 58 -3.95 6.62 -1.10
C GLY A 58 -3.15 6.01 -2.24
N LEU A 59 -1.85 5.81 -1.99
CA LEU A 59 -0.89 5.28 -2.94
C LEU A 59 0.09 4.30 -2.29
N THR A 60 0.50 3.34 -3.11
CA THR A 60 1.74 2.59 -2.91
C THR A 60 2.86 3.21 -3.72
N ALA A 61 4.08 3.17 -3.19
CA ALA A 61 5.28 3.42 -3.97
C ALA A 61 6.28 2.29 -3.78
N VAL A 62 7.03 2.00 -4.84
CA VAL A 62 8.08 0.98 -4.82
C VAL A 62 9.39 1.58 -5.31
N ARG A 63 10.50 1.18 -4.69
CA ARG A 63 11.87 1.50 -5.10
C ARG A 63 12.72 0.24 -5.05
N VAL A 64 13.62 0.11 -6.00
CA VAL A 64 14.63 -0.97 -6.07
C VAL A 64 15.98 -0.30 -6.20
N ALA A 65 16.98 -0.80 -5.46
CA ALA A 65 18.34 -0.31 -5.51
C ALA A 65 18.95 -0.50 -6.92
N PRO A 66 19.86 0.38 -7.37
CA PRO A 66 20.43 0.28 -8.72
C PRO A 66 21.13 -1.05 -9.04
N ASP A 67 21.65 -1.73 -8.01
CA ASP A 67 22.30 -3.04 -8.13
C ASP A 67 21.31 -4.21 -8.17
N GLY A 68 20.00 -3.94 -8.01
CA GLY A 68 18.94 -4.94 -8.00
C GLY A 68 18.97 -5.85 -6.78
N LYS A 69 19.61 -5.48 -5.66
CA LYS A 69 19.77 -6.36 -4.48
C LYS A 69 18.90 -5.98 -3.29
N ALA A 70 18.26 -4.82 -3.33
CA ALA A 70 17.34 -4.39 -2.29
C ALA A 70 16.14 -3.67 -2.90
N GLY A 71 15.00 -3.71 -2.21
CA GLY A 71 13.80 -3.01 -2.63
C GLY A 71 12.88 -2.70 -1.45
N ALA A 72 12.10 -1.63 -1.57
CA ALA A 72 11.12 -1.22 -0.58
C ALA A 72 9.77 -0.91 -1.24
N VAL A 73 8.69 -1.36 -0.62
CA VAL A 73 7.31 -0.98 -0.94
C VAL A 73 6.69 -0.32 0.29
N VAL A 74 6.01 0.79 0.08
CA VAL A 74 5.28 1.53 1.13
C VAL A 74 3.83 1.71 0.70
N GLU A 75 2.91 1.75 1.65
CA GLU A 75 1.54 2.22 1.48
C GLU A 75 1.31 3.44 2.38
N VAL A 76 0.92 4.55 1.76
CA VAL A 76 0.48 5.75 2.48
C VAL A 76 -0.97 6.00 2.11
N ASN A 77 -1.81 6.14 3.12
CA ASN A 77 -3.24 6.32 2.95
C ASN A 77 -3.68 7.78 3.13
N CYS A 78 -4.77 8.11 2.45
CA CYS A 78 -5.53 9.35 2.62
C CYS A 78 -7.04 9.05 2.60
N GLU A 79 -7.88 10.07 2.83
CA GLU A 79 -9.34 9.89 2.88
C GLU A 79 -9.91 9.72 1.47
N THR A 80 -9.43 10.51 0.50
CA THR A 80 -9.99 10.55 -0.87
C THR A 80 -8.99 10.22 -1.97
N ASP A 81 -9.49 9.84 -3.15
CA ASP A 81 -8.67 9.59 -4.33
C ASP A 81 -8.13 10.89 -4.97
N PHE A 82 -8.73 12.04 -4.65
CA PHE A 82 -8.23 13.36 -5.06
C PHE A 82 -6.88 13.66 -4.41
N VAL A 83 -6.73 13.38 -3.11
CA VAL A 83 -5.44 13.53 -2.42
C VAL A 83 -4.40 12.56 -2.96
N ALA A 84 -4.79 11.32 -3.27
CA ALA A 84 -3.89 10.35 -3.92
C ALA A 84 -3.36 10.85 -5.28
N LYS A 85 -4.07 11.78 -5.95
CA LYS A 85 -3.64 12.39 -7.22
C LYS A 85 -2.85 13.69 -7.03
N ASN A 86 -2.75 14.22 -5.81
CA ASN A 86 -1.99 15.44 -5.50
C ASN A 86 -0.47 15.21 -5.63
N ASP A 87 0.24 16.18 -6.21
CA ASP A 87 1.67 16.01 -6.51
C ASP A 87 2.58 16.05 -5.27
N ASP A 88 2.23 16.84 -4.24
CA ASP A 88 2.96 16.83 -2.97
C ASP A 88 2.81 15.48 -2.27
N PHE A 89 1.60 14.92 -2.29
CA PHE A 89 1.33 13.59 -1.76
C PHE A 89 2.15 12.51 -2.49
N LYS A 90 2.10 12.49 -3.84
CA LYS A 90 2.90 11.55 -4.65
C LYS A 90 4.40 11.68 -4.37
N ALA A 91 4.91 12.91 -4.28
CA ALA A 91 6.31 13.18 -3.99
C ALA A 91 6.69 12.62 -2.62
N PHE A 92 5.86 12.83 -1.60
CA PHE A 92 6.05 12.28 -0.27
C PHE A 92 6.08 10.75 -0.26
N VAL A 93 5.09 10.06 -0.86
CA VAL A 93 5.06 8.59 -0.91
C VAL A 93 6.29 8.04 -1.63
N GLY A 94 6.71 8.69 -2.72
CA GLY A 94 7.92 8.32 -3.46
C GLY A 94 9.20 8.48 -2.65
N ALA A 95 9.36 9.60 -1.95
CA ALA A 95 10.51 9.87 -1.09
C ALA A 95 10.55 8.90 0.10
N LEU A 96 9.40 8.55 0.66
CA LEU A 96 9.29 7.60 1.77
C LEU A 96 9.80 6.21 1.38
N ALA A 97 9.49 5.73 0.17
CA ALA A 97 10.02 4.46 -0.33
C ALA A 97 11.55 4.47 -0.47
N GLU A 98 12.15 5.62 -0.79
CA GLU A 98 13.62 5.77 -0.82
C GLU A 98 14.22 5.73 0.59
N VAL A 99 13.61 6.43 1.55
CA VAL A 99 14.03 6.39 2.96
C VAL A 99 13.98 4.95 3.48
N VAL A 100 12.86 4.24 3.28
CA VAL A 100 12.75 2.85 3.73
C VAL A 100 13.83 1.97 3.10
N LEU A 101 14.11 2.15 1.80
CA LEU A 101 15.11 1.36 1.09
C LEU A 101 16.51 1.51 1.69
N PHE A 102 16.94 2.75 1.97
CA PHE A 102 18.32 3.04 2.34
C PHE A 102 18.57 3.11 3.85
N GLU A 103 17.61 3.62 4.61
CA GLU A 103 17.74 3.84 6.07
C GLU A 103 17.28 2.64 6.91
N ARG A 104 16.60 1.68 6.29
CA ARG A 104 16.27 0.37 6.88
C ARG A 104 15.53 0.43 8.23
N PRO A 105 14.47 1.25 8.38
CA PRO A 105 13.67 1.25 9.61
C PRO A 105 13.07 -0.15 9.86
N ALA A 106 12.96 -0.56 11.13
CA ALA A 106 12.38 -1.85 11.48
C ALA A 106 10.85 -1.78 11.55
N THR A 107 10.30 -0.65 11.99
CA THR A 107 8.86 -0.43 12.18
C THR A 107 8.40 0.91 11.60
N CYS A 108 7.08 1.09 11.45
CA CYS A 108 6.51 2.39 11.05
C CYS A 108 6.83 3.48 12.07
N ASP A 109 6.88 3.15 13.36
CA ASP A 109 7.24 4.11 14.41
C ASP A 109 8.69 4.59 14.23
N ASP A 110 9.63 3.67 13.96
CA ASP A 110 11.03 4.03 13.66
C ASP A 110 11.14 4.91 12.41
N LEU A 111 10.33 4.63 11.39
CA LEU A 111 10.29 5.43 10.16
C LEU A 111 9.74 6.84 10.42
N LEU A 112 8.72 6.97 11.27
CA LEU A 112 8.09 8.25 11.58
C LEU A 112 9.03 9.19 12.34
N VAL A 113 9.75 8.68 13.35
CA VAL A 113 10.61 9.48 14.23
C VAL A 113 12.08 9.52 13.79
N GLY A 114 12.47 8.62 12.89
CA GLY A 114 13.86 8.39 12.53
C GLY A 114 14.31 9.26 11.35
N PRO A 115 14.62 8.67 10.18
CA PRO A 115 15.41 9.34 9.17
C PRO A 115 14.71 10.57 8.60
N ALA A 116 15.46 11.64 8.41
CA ALA A 116 14.95 12.82 7.74
C ALA A 116 14.67 12.54 6.26
N LEU A 117 13.54 13.04 5.76
CA LEU A 117 13.30 13.16 4.33
C LEU A 117 14.26 14.18 3.71
N ARG A 118 14.37 14.19 2.38
CA ARG A 118 15.14 15.22 1.67
C ARG A 118 14.63 16.61 2.08
N GLY A 119 15.46 17.37 2.81
CA GLY A 119 15.07 18.65 3.41
C GLY A 119 15.33 18.74 4.91
N GLY A 120 15.67 17.64 5.59
CA GLY A 120 16.09 17.63 7.00
C GLY A 120 14.96 17.47 8.03
N GLN A 121 13.72 17.41 7.57
CA GLN A 121 12.54 17.13 8.42
C GLN A 121 12.31 15.63 8.57
N THR A 122 11.81 15.21 9.73
CA THR A 122 11.37 13.84 9.96
C THR A 122 10.12 13.50 9.14
N VAL A 123 9.85 12.20 8.96
CA VAL A 123 8.63 11.75 8.25
C VAL A 123 7.37 12.24 8.96
N ASP A 124 7.32 12.16 10.30
CA ASP A 124 6.16 12.63 11.07
C ASP A 124 5.91 14.14 10.91
N GLU A 125 6.95 14.97 10.91
CA GLU A 125 6.82 16.41 10.64
C GLU A 125 6.23 16.66 9.25
N THR A 126 6.75 15.98 8.22
CA THR A 126 6.22 16.12 6.85
C THR A 126 4.76 15.64 6.75
N VAL A 127 4.39 14.54 7.41
CA VAL A 127 2.99 14.09 7.47
C VAL A 127 2.11 15.16 8.09
N LYS A 128 2.50 15.74 9.23
CA LYS A 128 1.73 16.77 9.92
C LYS A 128 1.55 18.02 9.05
N GLU A 129 2.58 18.44 8.33
CA GLU A 129 2.53 19.55 7.39
C GLU A 129 1.58 19.26 6.22
N LEU A 130 1.65 18.06 5.63
CA LEU A 130 0.76 17.65 4.56
C LEU A 130 -0.70 17.60 5.03
N VAL A 131 -0.99 17.05 6.22
CA VAL A 131 -2.35 17.03 6.78
C VAL A 131 -2.85 18.46 7.04
N ALA A 132 -2.00 19.36 7.52
CA ALA A 132 -2.36 20.76 7.74
C ALA A 132 -2.68 21.48 6.41
N LYS A 133 -1.87 21.24 5.37
CA LYS A 133 -2.02 21.84 4.04
C LYS A 133 -3.21 21.28 3.25
N ILE A 134 -3.39 19.96 3.27
CA ILE A 134 -4.38 19.23 2.47
C ILE A 134 -5.73 19.18 3.18
N GLY A 135 -5.74 19.07 4.51
CA GLY A 135 -6.96 19.01 5.30
C GLY A 135 -7.61 17.62 5.39
N GLU A 136 -6.92 16.57 4.94
CA GLU A 136 -7.32 15.16 5.11
C GLU A 136 -6.32 14.41 5.99
N LYS A 137 -6.79 13.37 6.68
CA LYS A 137 -5.92 12.40 7.34
C LYS A 137 -4.97 11.80 6.31
N ILE A 138 -3.69 11.79 6.65
CA ILE A 138 -2.63 11.09 5.91
C ILE A 138 -1.93 10.18 6.91
N GLU A 139 -1.70 8.94 6.50
CA GLU A 139 -1.16 7.91 7.39
C GLU A 139 -0.12 7.06 6.65
N VAL A 140 1.08 6.95 7.22
CA VAL A 140 2.06 5.95 6.80
C VAL A 140 1.63 4.61 7.38
N ARG A 141 0.96 3.80 6.57
CA ARG A 141 0.25 2.62 7.07
C ARG A 141 1.18 1.43 7.27
N ARG A 142 1.95 1.09 6.24
CA ARG A 142 2.84 -0.08 6.25
C ARG A 142 3.94 0.04 5.22
N PHE A 143 5.03 -0.66 5.46
CA PHE A 143 6.08 -0.88 4.48
C PHE A 143 6.62 -2.31 4.57
N THR A 144 7.27 -2.74 3.49
CA THR A 144 8.10 -3.94 3.46
C THR A 144 9.40 -3.61 2.75
N ARG A 145 10.52 -4.12 3.27
CA ARG A 145 11.83 -4.04 2.63
C ARG A 145 12.41 -5.43 2.44
N PHE A 146 12.93 -5.69 1.25
CA PHE A 146 13.71 -6.89 0.92
C PHE A 146 15.17 -6.53 0.64
N GLU A 147 16.06 -7.45 0.99
CA GLU A 147 17.48 -7.43 0.66
C GLU A 147 17.89 -8.88 0.39
N GLY A 148 18.53 -9.11 -0.75
CA GLY A 148 18.80 -10.45 -1.27
C GLY A 148 19.68 -10.42 -2.52
N GLU A 149 19.71 -11.53 -3.24
CA GLU A 149 20.59 -11.67 -4.42
C GLU A 149 20.03 -10.96 -5.66
N ALA A 150 18.70 -10.98 -5.84
CA ALA A 150 17.99 -10.27 -6.89
C ALA A 150 16.62 -9.80 -6.40
N VAL A 151 16.27 -8.54 -6.63
CA VAL A 151 15.00 -7.92 -6.24
C VAL A 151 14.47 -7.14 -7.43
N SER A 152 13.20 -7.36 -7.76
CA SER A 152 12.50 -6.61 -8.79
C SER A 152 11.12 -6.17 -8.28
N SER A 153 10.47 -5.30 -9.04
CA SER A 153 9.21 -4.69 -8.64
C SER A 153 8.27 -4.48 -9.81
N TYR A 154 6.99 -4.28 -9.47
CA TYR A 154 5.98 -3.78 -10.39
C TYR A 154 5.01 -2.86 -9.67
N VAL A 155 4.56 -1.81 -10.36
CA VAL A 155 3.54 -0.88 -9.89
C VAL A 155 2.40 -0.88 -10.91
N HIS A 156 1.17 -1.05 -10.45
CA HIS A 156 -0.03 -1.09 -11.28
C HIS A 156 -1.01 0.02 -10.92
N GLY A 157 -1.82 0.43 -11.90
CA GLY A 157 -2.91 1.39 -11.69
C GLY A 157 -2.46 2.73 -11.12
N GLY A 158 -1.29 3.23 -11.53
CA GLY A 158 -0.76 4.51 -11.05
C GLY A 158 -0.37 4.55 -9.57
N GLY A 159 -0.06 3.39 -8.97
CA GLY A 159 0.28 3.28 -7.54
C GLY A 159 -0.83 2.66 -6.68
N ARG A 160 -1.92 2.18 -7.28
CA ARG A 160 -2.95 1.41 -6.56
C ARG A 160 -2.44 0.08 -6.02
N ILE A 161 -1.52 -0.55 -6.74
CA ILE A 161 -0.89 -1.81 -6.33
C ILE A 161 0.62 -1.68 -6.49
N GLY A 162 1.36 -2.04 -5.44
CA GLY A 162 2.82 -2.08 -5.42
C GLY A 162 3.28 -3.49 -5.08
N VAL A 163 4.21 -4.03 -5.87
CA VAL A 163 4.75 -5.38 -5.68
C VAL A 163 6.26 -5.36 -5.63
N LEU A 164 6.82 -6.11 -4.67
CA LEU A 164 8.23 -6.53 -4.64
C LEU A 164 8.30 -8.04 -4.80
N VAL A 165 9.31 -8.51 -5.53
CA VAL A 165 9.66 -9.94 -5.60
C VAL A 165 11.15 -10.07 -5.36
N GLU A 166 11.52 -10.91 -4.41
CA GLU A 166 12.90 -11.32 -4.16
C GLU A 166 13.14 -12.69 -4.81
N GLY A 167 14.24 -12.80 -5.54
CA GLY A 167 14.76 -14.03 -6.09
C GLY A 167 16.16 -14.35 -5.55
N LYS A 168 16.49 -15.63 -5.60
CA LYS A 168 17.82 -16.19 -5.37
C LYS A 168 18.42 -16.63 -6.71
N GLY A 169 19.65 -16.24 -6.97
CA GLY A 169 20.32 -16.26 -8.27
C GLY A 169 20.93 -14.89 -8.61
N SER A 170 21.70 -14.80 -9.69
CA SER A 170 22.36 -13.54 -10.07
C SER A 170 21.35 -12.44 -10.46
N ALA A 171 21.52 -11.20 -9.96
CA ALA A 171 20.82 -9.99 -10.42
C ALA A 171 21.22 -9.52 -11.84
N GLY A 172 21.45 -10.46 -12.76
CA GLY A 172 21.65 -10.14 -14.17
C GLY A 172 20.36 -9.61 -14.81
N ALA A 173 20.48 -8.87 -15.92
CA ALA A 173 19.35 -8.21 -16.58
C ALA A 173 18.17 -9.17 -16.87
N SER A 174 18.45 -10.37 -17.38
CA SER A 174 17.42 -11.39 -17.67
C SER A 174 16.70 -11.88 -16.41
N ALA A 175 17.40 -12.03 -15.29
CA ALA A 175 16.78 -12.41 -14.02
C ALA A 175 15.88 -11.30 -13.47
N LEU A 176 16.33 -10.05 -13.53
CA LEU A 176 15.55 -8.90 -13.08
C LEU A 176 14.30 -8.66 -13.94
N GLU A 177 14.39 -8.90 -15.25
CA GLU A 177 13.26 -8.87 -16.18
C GLU A 177 12.26 -9.99 -15.88
N ALA A 178 12.74 -11.23 -15.69
CA ALA A 178 11.89 -12.35 -15.31
C ALA A 178 11.18 -12.10 -13.97
N LEU A 179 11.89 -11.57 -12.96
CA LEU A 179 11.28 -11.19 -11.67
C LEU A 179 10.27 -10.03 -11.81
N ARG A 180 10.49 -9.09 -12.73
CA ARG A 180 9.52 -8.02 -13.02
C ARG A 180 8.22 -8.59 -13.59
N ASP A 181 8.33 -9.55 -14.49
CA ASP A 181 7.19 -10.27 -15.06
C ASP A 181 6.45 -11.10 -14.01
N VAL A 182 7.18 -11.72 -13.08
CA VAL A 182 6.58 -12.36 -11.90
C VAL A 182 5.87 -11.33 -11.01
N ALA A 183 6.46 -10.15 -10.79
CA ALA A 183 5.82 -9.09 -10.01
C ALA A 183 4.51 -8.60 -10.66
N MET A 184 4.46 -8.52 -11.99
CA MET A 184 3.22 -8.26 -12.74
C MET A 184 2.16 -9.33 -12.50
N HIS A 185 2.57 -10.60 -12.54
CA HIS A 185 1.68 -11.72 -12.26
C HIS A 185 1.13 -11.66 -10.84
N VAL A 186 1.99 -11.45 -9.83
CA VAL A 186 1.59 -11.31 -8.43
C VAL A 186 0.58 -10.17 -8.25
N ALA A 187 0.79 -9.03 -8.92
CA ALA A 187 -0.14 -7.89 -8.86
C ALA A 187 -1.56 -8.28 -9.31
N ALA A 188 -1.67 -9.09 -10.37
CA ALA A 188 -2.92 -9.47 -11.00
C ALA A 188 -3.64 -10.62 -10.28
N VAL A 189 -2.93 -11.68 -9.88
CA VAL A 189 -3.55 -12.96 -9.46
C VAL A 189 -3.54 -13.18 -7.95
N ARG A 190 -2.80 -12.35 -7.18
CA ARG A 190 -2.79 -12.37 -5.72
C ARG A 190 -2.46 -13.75 -5.10
N PRO A 191 -1.36 -14.42 -5.49
CA PRO A 191 -0.92 -15.64 -4.81
C PRO A 191 -0.71 -15.38 -3.31
N ARG A 192 -0.86 -16.44 -2.51
CA ARG A 192 -0.64 -16.40 -1.06
C ARG A 192 0.71 -16.98 -0.66
N TYR A 193 1.21 -17.93 -1.44
CA TYR A 193 2.45 -18.66 -1.19
C TYR A 193 3.30 -18.64 -2.46
N VAL A 194 4.61 -18.77 -2.33
CA VAL A 194 5.47 -18.95 -3.51
C VAL A 194 5.26 -20.35 -4.07
N ARG A 195 5.21 -21.36 -3.20
CA ARG A 195 5.24 -22.79 -3.55
C ARG A 195 4.42 -23.62 -2.57
N ARG A 196 4.14 -24.87 -2.96
CA ARG A 196 3.29 -25.80 -2.21
C ARG A 196 3.81 -26.09 -0.79
N GLU A 197 5.12 -26.14 -0.63
CA GLU A 197 5.77 -26.44 0.66
C GLU A 197 5.58 -25.32 1.70
N GLU A 198 5.18 -24.12 1.26
CA GLU A 198 4.90 -22.98 2.14
C GLU A 198 3.44 -22.95 2.62
N VAL A 199 2.58 -23.82 2.09
CA VAL A 199 1.18 -23.90 2.55
C VAL A 199 1.14 -24.56 3.94
N PRO A 200 0.56 -23.90 4.97
CA PRO A 200 0.45 -24.49 6.30
C PRO A 200 -0.32 -25.80 6.28
N ALA A 201 0.19 -26.81 7.00
CA ALA A 201 -0.43 -28.12 7.09
C ALA A 201 -1.89 -28.05 7.56
N GLU A 202 -2.19 -27.17 8.53
CA GLU A 202 -3.55 -26.93 9.00
C GLU A 202 -4.50 -26.42 7.90
N THR A 203 -4.00 -25.59 6.98
CA THR A 203 -4.80 -25.10 5.85
C THR A 203 -5.06 -26.24 4.88
N LEU A 204 -4.05 -27.06 4.59
CA LEU A 204 -4.19 -28.20 3.69
C LEU A 204 -5.15 -29.27 4.24
N GLU A 205 -5.06 -29.61 5.52
CA GLU A 205 -5.98 -30.57 6.13
C GLU A 205 -7.40 -30.03 6.15
N ARG A 206 -7.59 -28.75 6.48
CA ARG A 206 -8.91 -28.11 6.42
C ARG A 206 -9.53 -28.17 5.02
N GLU A 207 -8.78 -27.80 3.98
CA GLU A 207 -9.26 -27.87 2.60
C GLU A 207 -9.56 -29.32 2.18
N ARG A 208 -8.70 -30.27 2.58
CA ARG A 208 -8.90 -31.70 2.32
C ARG A 208 -10.18 -32.22 2.95
N GLU A 209 -10.47 -31.85 4.20
CA GLU A 209 -11.69 -32.23 4.91
C GLU A 209 -12.94 -31.69 4.21
N ILE A 210 -12.91 -30.41 3.80
CA ILE A 210 -13.99 -29.78 3.03
C ILE A 210 -14.25 -30.57 1.73
N TYR A 211 -13.21 -30.87 0.95
CA TYR A 211 -13.37 -31.61 -0.30
C TYR A 211 -13.82 -33.05 -0.08
N ARG A 212 -13.37 -33.70 1.00
CA ARG A 212 -13.81 -35.06 1.37
C ARG A 212 -15.29 -35.06 1.76
N ALA A 213 -15.76 -34.07 2.52
CA ALA A 213 -17.17 -33.91 2.86
C ALA A 213 -18.03 -33.74 1.60
N GLN A 214 -17.64 -32.83 0.69
CA GLN A 214 -18.30 -32.64 -0.60
C GLN A 214 -18.32 -33.92 -1.45
N GLY A 215 -17.24 -34.70 -1.41
CA GLY A 215 -17.15 -35.98 -2.12
C GLY A 215 -18.12 -37.03 -1.57
N LYS A 216 -18.27 -37.13 -0.24
CA LYS A 216 -19.19 -38.07 0.40
C LYS A 216 -20.65 -37.77 0.07
N GLU A 217 -21.04 -36.49 0.02
CA GLU A 217 -22.38 -36.07 -0.38
C GLU A 217 -22.73 -36.45 -1.83
N SER A 218 -21.72 -36.66 -2.69
CA SER A 218 -21.95 -37.06 -4.08
C SER A 218 -22.33 -38.53 -4.27
N GLY A 219 -22.36 -39.34 -3.21
CA GLY A 219 -22.74 -40.76 -3.25
C GLY A 219 -21.76 -41.67 -4.02
N LYS A 220 -20.58 -41.17 -4.37
CA LYS A 220 -19.57 -41.91 -5.14
C LYS A 220 -18.76 -42.87 -4.24
N PRO A 221 -18.19 -43.95 -4.79
CA PRO A 221 -17.30 -44.83 -4.05
C PRO A 221 -16.09 -44.10 -3.45
N GLU A 222 -15.57 -44.57 -2.32
CA GLU A 222 -14.48 -43.95 -1.57
C GLU A 222 -13.23 -43.69 -2.43
N ALA A 223 -12.82 -44.66 -3.25
CA ALA A 223 -11.69 -44.50 -4.18
C ALA A 223 -11.88 -43.38 -5.21
N ILE A 224 -13.13 -43.07 -5.59
CA ILE A 224 -13.44 -41.94 -6.48
C ILE A 224 -13.43 -40.62 -5.71
N VAL A 225 -13.91 -40.62 -4.47
CA VAL A 225 -13.85 -39.46 -3.56
C VAL A 225 -12.39 -39.06 -3.32
N GLU A 226 -11.50 -40.01 -3.04
CA GLU A 226 -10.07 -39.72 -2.84
C GLU A 226 -9.43 -39.08 -4.08
N LYS A 227 -9.72 -39.61 -5.29
CA LYS A 227 -9.24 -39.01 -6.54
C LYS A 227 -9.80 -37.59 -6.75
N MET A 228 -11.06 -37.35 -6.39
CA MET A 228 -11.67 -36.02 -6.47
C MET A 228 -11.00 -35.04 -5.50
N VAL A 229 -10.72 -35.46 -4.26
CA VAL A 229 -10.01 -34.66 -3.27
C VAL A 229 -8.61 -34.30 -3.77
N ALA A 230 -7.86 -35.27 -4.31
CA ALA A 230 -6.55 -35.01 -4.90
C ALA A 230 -6.61 -33.96 -6.02
N GLY A 231 -7.56 -34.09 -6.96
CA GLY A 231 -7.74 -33.12 -8.03
C GLY A 231 -8.16 -31.72 -7.54
N ARG A 232 -8.96 -31.63 -6.47
CA ARG A 232 -9.33 -30.35 -5.84
C ARG A 232 -8.15 -29.70 -5.14
N LEU A 233 -7.29 -30.49 -4.49
CA LEU A 233 -6.04 -29.98 -3.90
C LEU A 233 -5.07 -29.47 -4.96
N GLU A 234 -4.95 -30.16 -6.11
CA GLU A 234 -4.16 -29.64 -7.24
C GLU A 234 -4.68 -28.29 -7.73
N LYS A 235 -6.01 -28.15 -7.85
CA LYS A 235 -6.63 -26.86 -8.19
C LYS A 235 -6.35 -25.81 -7.13
N PHE A 236 -6.48 -26.14 -5.85
CA PHE A 236 -6.17 -25.23 -4.74
C PHE A 236 -4.72 -24.71 -4.84
N TYR A 237 -3.74 -25.60 -5.06
CA TYR A 237 -2.35 -25.18 -5.26
C TYR A 237 -2.21 -24.23 -6.46
N SER A 238 -2.86 -24.53 -7.60
CA SER A 238 -2.83 -23.65 -8.77
C SER A 238 -3.48 -22.27 -8.55
N GLU A 239 -4.30 -22.11 -7.52
CA GLU A 239 -4.93 -20.84 -7.16
C GLU A 239 -4.10 -20.05 -6.13
N VAL A 240 -3.44 -20.72 -5.18
CA VAL A 240 -2.76 -20.04 -4.05
C VAL A 240 -1.23 -20.00 -4.14
N CYS A 241 -0.61 -20.89 -4.91
CA CYS A 241 0.86 -20.99 -5.04
C CYS A 241 1.33 -20.35 -6.35
N LEU A 242 2.17 -19.32 -6.25
CA LEU A 242 2.70 -18.56 -7.38
C LEU A 242 3.29 -19.46 -8.48
N LEU A 243 4.14 -20.42 -8.11
CA LEU A 243 4.84 -21.25 -9.10
C LEU A 243 3.93 -22.23 -9.85
N ASP A 244 2.75 -22.52 -9.29
CA ASP A 244 1.72 -23.41 -9.87
C ASP A 244 0.67 -22.63 -10.68
N GLN A 245 0.60 -21.31 -10.54
CA GLN A 245 -0.34 -20.46 -11.27
C GLN A 245 0.01 -20.40 -12.77
N VAL A 246 -1.03 -20.39 -13.62
CA VAL A 246 -0.89 -20.12 -15.05
C VAL A 246 -0.41 -18.69 -15.25
N PHE A 247 0.70 -18.53 -15.95
CA PHE A 247 1.35 -17.24 -16.11
C PHE A 247 0.48 -16.28 -16.94
N VAL A 248 0.24 -15.07 -16.42
CA VAL A 248 -0.70 -14.11 -17.02
C VAL A 248 -0.27 -13.57 -18.38
N LYS A 249 1.02 -13.65 -18.71
CA LYS A 249 1.56 -13.27 -20.01
C LYS A 249 1.74 -14.45 -20.95
N ASP A 250 1.39 -15.67 -20.53
CA ASP A 250 1.45 -16.83 -21.42
C ASP A 250 0.31 -16.75 -22.46
N PRO A 251 0.63 -16.68 -23.76
CA PRO A 251 -0.40 -16.50 -24.80
C PRO A 251 -1.35 -17.70 -24.92
N ASP A 252 -0.88 -18.90 -24.55
CA ASP A 252 -1.63 -20.15 -24.70
C ASP A 252 -2.35 -20.60 -23.41
N GLY A 253 -2.13 -19.91 -22.28
CA GLY A 253 -2.69 -20.24 -20.98
C GLY A 253 -2.29 -21.61 -20.43
N LYS A 254 -1.13 -22.14 -20.84
CA LYS A 254 -0.62 -23.47 -20.49
C LYS A 254 0.65 -23.44 -19.65
N GLN A 255 1.44 -22.37 -19.75
CA GLN A 255 2.70 -22.24 -19.02
C GLN A 255 2.44 -21.72 -17.61
N THR A 256 2.94 -22.42 -16.59
CA THR A 256 2.95 -21.90 -15.22
C THR A 256 4.07 -20.90 -15.00
N VAL A 257 3.99 -20.09 -13.95
CA VAL A 257 5.10 -19.18 -13.56
C VAL A 257 6.39 -19.98 -13.31
N GLY A 258 6.31 -21.14 -12.67
CA GLY A 258 7.47 -22.00 -12.46
C GLY A 258 8.08 -22.50 -13.76
N ALA A 259 7.27 -22.86 -14.76
CA ALA A 259 7.75 -23.26 -16.09
C ALA A 259 8.34 -22.07 -16.87
N PHE A 260 7.76 -20.87 -16.74
CA PHE A 260 8.30 -19.64 -17.29
C PHE A 260 9.71 -19.34 -16.75
N LEU A 261 9.88 -19.37 -15.42
CA LEU A 261 11.17 -19.10 -14.79
C LEU A 261 12.25 -20.11 -15.19
N LYS A 262 11.92 -21.42 -15.20
CA LYS A 262 12.84 -22.47 -15.64
C LYS A 262 13.33 -22.27 -17.08
N LYS A 263 12.48 -21.76 -17.97
CA LYS A 263 12.80 -21.52 -19.37
C LYS A 263 13.60 -20.23 -19.58
N THR A 264 13.18 -19.14 -18.93
CA THR A 264 13.66 -17.78 -19.23
C THR A 264 14.85 -17.36 -18.37
N ALA A 265 14.93 -17.87 -17.13
CA ALA A 265 16.02 -17.55 -16.20
C ALA A 265 16.46 -18.80 -15.43
N PRO A 266 17.13 -19.76 -16.10
CA PRO A 266 17.65 -20.96 -15.43
C PRO A 266 18.54 -20.59 -14.23
N GLY A 267 18.28 -21.19 -13.07
CA GLY A 267 19.02 -20.90 -11.83
C GLY A 267 18.42 -19.77 -10.98
N LEU A 268 17.42 -19.05 -11.48
CA LEU A 268 16.61 -18.12 -10.68
C LEU A 268 15.52 -18.90 -9.93
N SER A 269 15.38 -18.62 -8.63
CA SER A 269 14.27 -19.10 -7.81
C SER A 269 13.63 -17.95 -7.05
N VAL A 270 12.30 -17.91 -6.96
CA VAL A 270 11.61 -16.86 -6.18
C VAL A 270 11.71 -17.22 -4.70
N VAL A 271 12.18 -16.28 -3.87
CA VAL A 271 12.28 -16.46 -2.41
C VAL A 271 10.98 -16.05 -1.74
N ARG A 272 10.50 -14.84 -2.04
CA ARG A 272 9.28 -14.26 -1.46
C ARG A 272 8.78 -13.10 -2.30
N PHE A 273 7.55 -12.68 -2.04
CA PHE A 273 6.98 -11.46 -2.61
C PHE A 273 6.24 -10.66 -1.54
N ALA A 274 6.06 -9.37 -1.79
CA ALA A 274 5.15 -8.51 -1.06
C ALA A 274 4.24 -7.83 -2.07
N ARG A 275 2.93 -7.85 -1.83
CA ARG A 275 1.93 -7.18 -2.64
C ARG A 275 1.09 -6.30 -1.75
N PHE A 276 1.12 -4.99 -1.98
CA PHE A 276 0.23 -4.04 -1.33
C PHE A 276 -0.82 -3.57 -2.31
N GLU A 277 -2.06 -3.51 -1.86
CA GLU A 277 -3.16 -2.84 -2.53
C GLU A 277 -3.72 -1.78 -1.59
N VAL A 278 -3.89 -0.57 -2.12
CA VAL A 278 -4.32 0.58 -1.33
C VAL A 278 -5.66 0.27 -0.64
N GLY A 279 -5.69 0.45 0.68
CA GLY A 279 -6.90 0.29 1.48
C GLY A 279 -7.29 -1.16 1.73
N GLU A 280 -6.48 -2.14 1.33
CA GLU A 280 -6.75 -3.56 1.56
C GLU A 280 -7.01 -3.83 3.05
N GLY A 281 -8.17 -4.40 3.39
CA GLY A 281 -8.54 -4.69 4.78
C GLY A 281 -9.06 -3.49 5.58
N ILE A 282 -9.20 -2.31 4.97
CA ILE A 282 -9.87 -1.16 5.57
C ILE A 282 -11.34 -1.15 5.13
N GLU A 283 -12.25 -1.17 6.10
CA GLU A 283 -13.68 -1.08 5.82
C GLU A 283 -14.01 0.35 5.33
N LYS A 284 -14.43 0.46 4.07
CA LYS A 284 -14.81 1.75 3.50
C LYS A 284 -16.18 2.14 4.04
N ARG A 285 -16.28 3.38 4.53
CA ARG A 285 -17.58 3.94 4.91
C ARG A 285 -18.41 4.13 3.64
N SER A 286 -19.51 3.37 3.52
CA SER A 286 -20.51 3.60 2.48
C SER A 286 -21.48 4.65 2.99
N GLU A 287 -21.33 5.89 2.54
CA GLU A 287 -22.29 6.95 2.83
C GLU A 287 -23.34 6.99 1.71
N ASP A 288 -24.62 6.84 2.07
CA ASP A 288 -25.73 7.10 1.17
C ASP A 288 -25.86 8.61 1.02
N PHE A 289 -25.31 9.14 -0.06
CA PHE A 289 -25.32 10.58 -0.37
C PHE A 289 -26.75 11.15 -0.38
N ALA A 290 -27.75 10.38 -0.82
CA ALA A 290 -29.13 10.84 -0.82
C ALA A 290 -29.67 10.95 0.62
N ALA A 291 -29.39 9.96 1.46
CA ALA A 291 -29.76 10.02 2.88
C ALA A 291 -29.03 11.16 3.63
N GLU A 292 -27.75 11.40 3.33
CA GLU A 292 -26.99 12.50 3.92
C GLU A 292 -27.57 13.85 3.50
N VAL A 293 -27.81 14.08 2.20
CA VAL A 293 -28.42 15.31 1.70
C VAL A 293 -29.78 15.53 2.35
N MET A 294 -30.62 14.48 2.41
CA MET A 294 -31.94 14.56 3.05
C MET A 294 -31.85 14.89 4.55
N SER A 295 -30.82 14.43 5.26
CA SER A 295 -30.62 14.73 6.69
C SER A 295 -30.19 16.18 6.94
N GLN A 296 -29.57 16.84 5.96
CA GLN A 296 -29.12 18.24 6.06
C GLN A 296 -30.17 19.25 5.61
N VAL A 297 -31.20 18.82 4.86
CA VAL A 297 -32.36 19.64 4.53
C VAL A 297 -33.29 19.70 5.75
N LYS A 298 -33.19 20.78 6.53
CA LYS A 298 -34.21 21.10 7.54
C LYS A 298 -35.53 21.41 6.81
N PRO A 299 -36.69 20.89 7.27
CA PRO A 299 -37.97 21.37 6.77
C PRO A 299 -38.08 22.87 7.05
N VAL A 300 -38.39 23.63 6.00
CA VAL A 300 -38.62 25.09 6.03
C VAL A 300 -39.91 25.39 6.78
#